data_AF-A0A6I9ISW3-F1
#
_entry.id   AF-A0A6I9ISW3-F1
#
_cell.length_a   1.000
_cell.length_b   1.000
_cell.length_c   1.000
_cell.angle_alpha   90.00
_cell.angle_beta   90.00
_cell.angle_gamma   90.00
#
_symmetry.space_group_name_H-M   'P 1'
#
loop_
_entity.id
_entity.type
_entity.pdbx_description
1 polymer ?
#
loop_
_entity_poly.entity_id
_entity_poly.type
_entity_poly.pdbx_seq_one_letter_code
_entity_poly.pdbx_strand_id
1 'polypeptide(L)'
;MGSAALEILGLVLCLVGWVGLILACGLPMWQVTAFLDHNIVTAQTTWKGLWMSCVVQSTGHMQCKVYDSVLALSTEVQAARALTVGAVLLALVALFVTLA
;
A
#
# COMPACT_ATOMS: atom_id res chain seq x y z
N MET A 1 -4.24 -39.70 3.54
CA MET A 1 -3.48 -38.81 2.64
C MET A 1 -4.37 -37.62 2.29
N GLY A 2 -4.48 -36.64 3.19
CA GLY A 2 -5.31 -35.45 2.99
C GLY A 2 -4.66 -34.15 3.48
N SER A 3 -3.52 -34.23 4.19
CA SER A 3 -2.81 -33.05 4.70
C SER A 3 -2.01 -32.34 3.61
N ALA A 4 -1.32 -33.07 2.72
CA ALA A 4 -0.43 -32.46 1.72
C ALA A 4 -1.15 -31.48 0.78
N ALA A 5 -2.37 -31.80 0.35
CA ALA A 5 -3.15 -30.90 -0.51
C ALA A 5 -3.54 -29.59 0.21
N LEU A 6 -3.88 -29.68 1.51
CA LEU A 6 -4.21 -28.51 2.33
C LEU A 6 -2.97 -27.66 2.64
N GLU A 7 -1.82 -28.30 2.90
CA GLU A 7 -0.54 -27.61 3.11
C GLU A 7 -0.09 -26.84 1.87
N ILE A 8 -0.15 -27.47 0.68
CA ILE A 8 0.18 -26.82 -0.59
C ILE A 8 -0.76 -25.63 -0.85
N LEU A 9 -2.07 -25.81 -0.64
CA LEU A 9 -3.04 -24.73 -0.78
C LEU A 9 -2.70 -23.56 0.17
N GLY A 10 -2.41 -23.87 1.44
CA GLY A 10 -2.02 -22.88 2.44
C GLY A 10 -0.75 -22.11 2.06
N LEU A 11 0.27 -22.79 1.55
CA LEU A 11 1.51 -22.17 1.06
C LEU A 11 1.24 -21.22 -0.12
N VAL A 12 0.43 -21.65 -1.10
CA VAL A 12 0.07 -20.81 -2.25
C VAL A 12 -0.68 -19.56 -1.80
N LEU A 13 -1.68 -19.71 -0.91
CA LEU A 13 -2.41 -18.59 -0.33
C LEU A 13 -1.49 -17.62 0.44
N CYS A 14 -0.53 -18.16 1.19
CA CYS A 14 0.44 -17.36 1.94
C CYS A 14 1.34 -16.55 1.01
N LEU A 15 1.88 -17.16 -0.05
CA LEU A 15 2.70 -16.49 -1.06
C LEU A 15 1.93 -15.39 -1.79
N VAL A 16 0.69 -15.66 -2.21
CA VAL A 16 -0.18 -14.67 -2.87
C VAL A 16 -0.47 -13.51 -1.93
N GLY A 17 -0.79 -13.78 -0.66
CA GLY A 17 -1.02 -12.76 0.35
C GLY A 17 0.22 -11.90 0.61
N TRP A 18 1.40 -12.52 0.66
CA TRP A 18 2.67 -11.82 0.86
C TRP A 18 3.01 -10.88 -0.30
N VAL A 19 2.87 -11.35 -1.54
CA VAL A 19 3.05 -10.51 -2.74
C VAL A 19 2.02 -9.38 -2.78
N GLY A 20 0.77 -9.66 -2.43
CA GLY A 20 -0.29 -8.65 -2.33
C GLY A 20 0.04 -7.55 -1.32
N LEU A 21 0.63 -7.92 -0.17
CA LEU A 21 1.05 -6.95 0.85
C LEU A 21 2.21 -6.06 0.37
N ILE A 22 3.17 -6.63 -0.37
CA ILE A 22 4.26 -5.86 -0.99
C ILE A 22 3.70 -4.85 -2.01
N LEU A 23 2.75 -5.28 -2.85
CA LEU A 23 2.08 -4.41 -3.82
C LEU A 23 1.31 -3.29 -3.12
N ALA A 24 0.53 -3.61 -2.09
CA ALA A 24 -0.19 -2.62 -1.29
C ALA A 24 0.76 -1.61 -0.64
N CYS A 25 1.94 -2.03 -0.20
CA CYS A 25 2.96 -1.13 0.36
C CYS A 25 3.47 -0.12 -0.69
N GLY A 26 3.69 -0.54 -1.94
CA GLY A 26 4.23 0.31 -2.99
C GLY A 26 3.22 1.24 -3.69
N LEU A 27 1.95 0.83 -3.78
CA LEU A 27 0.94 1.53 -4.58
C LEU A 27 0.40 2.79 -3.87
N PRO A 28 0.22 3.91 -4.60
CA PRO A 28 -0.24 5.17 -4.00
C PRO A 28 -1.77 5.31 -3.88
N MET A 29 -2.48 4.21 -3.64
CA MET A 29 -3.94 4.12 -3.68
C MET A 29 -4.58 3.84 -2.32
N TRP A 30 -3.91 4.20 -1.22
CA TRP A 30 -4.39 3.99 0.14
C TRP A 30 -5.57 4.87 0.49
N GLN A 31 -5.58 6.11 0.02
CA GLN A 31 -6.69 7.03 0.18
C GLN A 31 -6.87 7.84 -1.10
N VAL A 32 -8.08 7.81 -1.66
CA VAL A 32 -8.45 8.59 -2.84
C VAL A 32 -9.40 9.68 -2.41
N THR A 33 -9.02 10.93 -2.62
CA THR A 33 -9.87 12.09 -2.35
C THR A 33 -10.09 12.87 -3.65
N ALA A 34 -11.34 13.00 -4.06
CA ALA A 34 -11.74 13.84 -5.18
C ALA A 34 -12.32 15.14 -4.62
N PHE A 35 -11.63 16.26 -4.82
CA PHE A 35 -12.14 17.56 -4.40
C PHE A 35 -13.13 18.06 -5.47
N LEU A 36 -14.43 17.94 -5.20
CA LEU A 36 -15.54 18.53 -5.97
C LEU A 36 -16.32 19.50 -5.07
N ASP A 37 -15.68 20.60 -4.64
CA ASP A 37 -16.39 21.70 -3.99
C ASP A 37 -16.62 22.85 -4.98
N HIS A 38 -17.69 23.62 -4.76
CA HIS A 38 -18.30 24.62 -5.65
C HIS A 38 -17.41 25.81 -6.07
N ASN A 39 -16.09 25.78 -5.87
CA ASN A 39 -15.15 26.81 -6.31
C ASN A 39 -14.26 26.29 -7.45
N ILE A 40 -14.77 26.49 -8.66
CA ILE A 40 -14.32 25.97 -9.96
C ILE A 40 -13.00 26.63 -10.39
N VAL A 41 -11.89 26.37 -9.71
CA VAL A 41 -10.55 26.78 -10.20
C VAL A 41 -9.58 25.60 -10.31
N THR A 42 -9.75 24.50 -9.57
CA THR A 42 -8.95 23.27 -9.77
C THR A 42 -9.71 22.01 -9.32
N ALA A 43 -10.41 21.33 -10.24
CA ALA A 43 -10.86 19.96 -9.97
C ALA A 43 -9.62 19.06 -9.90
N GLN A 44 -9.31 18.53 -8.71
CA GLN A 44 -8.12 17.72 -8.46
C GLN A 44 -8.50 16.41 -7.77
N THR A 45 -8.07 15.31 -8.37
CA THR A 45 -8.14 13.98 -7.73
C THR A 45 -6.78 13.68 -7.13
N THR A 46 -6.74 13.55 -5.81
CA THR A 46 -5.51 13.26 -5.07
C THR A 46 -5.52 11.81 -4.59
N TRP A 47 -4.49 11.08 -5.00
CA TRP A 47 -4.19 9.71 -4.62
C TRP A 47 -3.08 9.75 -3.58
N LYS A 48 -3.40 9.43 -2.34
CA LYS A 48 -2.41 9.36 -1.25
C LYS A 48 -2.00 7.91 -1.06
N GLY A 49 -0.70 7.67 -1.21
CA GLY A 49 -0.04 6.43 -0.84
C GLY A 49 0.59 6.47 0.53
N LEU A 50 1.21 5.36 0.90
CA LEU A 50 2.11 5.35 2.05
C LEU A 50 3.36 6.17 1.79
N TRP A 51 4.02 6.03 0.62
CA TRP A 51 5.34 6.61 0.35
C TRP A 51 5.32 7.83 -0.58
N MET A 52 4.30 7.95 -1.43
CA MET A 52 4.15 9.07 -2.36
C MET A 52 2.68 9.53 -2.42
N SER A 53 2.47 10.75 -2.87
CA SER A 53 1.16 11.27 -3.23
C SER A 53 1.16 11.67 -4.71
N CYS A 54 0.13 11.28 -5.43
CA CYS A 54 -0.09 11.69 -6.81
C CYS A 54 -1.34 12.56 -6.92
N VAL A 55 -1.25 13.66 -7.65
CA VAL A 55 -2.39 14.53 -7.93
C VAL A 55 -2.64 14.58 -9.43
N VAL A 56 -3.89 14.43 -9.82
CA VAL A 56 -4.35 14.58 -11.19
C VAL A 56 -5.11 15.90 -11.27
N GLN A 57 -4.60 16.84 -12.05
CA GLN A 57 -5.24 18.13 -12.31
C GLN A 57 -6.14 18.07 -13.55
N SER A 58 -7.08 19.02 -13.64
CA SER A 58 -8.01 19.17 -14.77
C SER A 58 -7.30 19.40 -16.11
N THR A 59 -6.02 19.77 -16.09
CA THR A 59 -5.13 19.89 -17.26
C THR A 59 -4.65 18.54 -17.80
N GLY A 60 -5.05 17.41 -17.19
CA GLY A 60 -4.68 16.05 -17.60
C GLY A 60 -3.28 15.61 -17.15
N HIS A 61 -2.51 16.47 -16.50
CA HIS A 61 -1.21 16.11 -15.96
C HIS A 61 -1.33 15.41 -14.61
N MET A 62 -0.68 14.24 -14.50
CA MET A 62 -0.48 13.52 -13.25
C MET A 62 0.89 13.89 -12.69
N GLN A 63 0.91 14.46 -11.49
CA GLN A 63 2.13 14.82 -10.79
C GLN A 63 2.24 13.95 -9.54
N CYS A 64 3.23 13.05 -9.51
CA CYS A 64 3.55 12.25 -8.34
C CYS A 64 4.74 12.85 -7.61
N LYS A 65 4.59 13.02 -6.30
CA LYS A 65 5.64 13.52 -5.41
C LYS A 65 5.83 12.59 -4.23
N VAL A 66 7.08 12.20 -3.97
CA VAL A 66 7.46 11.45 -2.77
C VAL A 66 7.43 12.39 -1.57
N TYR A 67 7.03 11.87 -0.40
CA TYR A 67 7.00 12.69 0.82
C TYR A 67 8.42 13.10 1.23
N ASP A 68 8.72 14.40 1.22
CA ASP A 68 10.05 14.96 1.52
C ASP A 68 10.48 14.74 2.98
N SER A 69 9.52 14.63 3.92
CA SER A 69 9.81 14.44 5.34
C SER A 69 8.70 13.70 6.07
N VAL A 70 9.09 12.77 6.95
CA VAL A 70 8.20 11.98 7.80
C VAL A 70 7.54 12.81 8.91
N LEU A 71 8.12 13.94 9.28
CA LEU A 71 7.67 14.76 10.42
C LEU A 71 6.43 15.62 10.09
N ALA A 72 6.17 15.90 8.81
CA ALA A 72 4.98 16.61 8.35
C ALA A 72 3.81 15.69 7.98
N LEU A 73 4.01 14.36 8.09
CA LEU A 73 3.01 13.37 7.72
C LEU A 73 2.09 13.06 8.91
N SER A 74 0.82 12.75 8.65
CA SER A 74 -0.10 12.38 9.73
C SER A 74 0.36 11.12 10.46
N THR A 75 0.16 11.10 11.77
CA THR A 75 0.53 9.98 12.66
C THR A 75 -0.09 8.65 12.22
N GLU A 76 -1.30 8.68 11.68
CA GLU A 76 -1.98 7.49 11.15
C GLU A 76 -1.23 6.86 9.96
N VAL A 77 -0.70 7.66 9.05
CA VAL A 77 0.07 7.16 7.90
C VAL A 77 1.43 6.64 8.34
N GLN A 78 2.05 7.27 9.33
CA GLN A 78 3.31 6.79 9.90
C GLN A 78 3.12 5.43 10.61
N ALA A 79 2.04 5.26 11.37
CA ALA A 79 1.67 3.98 11.97
C ALA A 79 1.40 2.93 10.90
N ALA A 80 0.67 3.28 9.83
CA ALA A 80 0.41 2.38 8.71
C ALA A 80 1.71 1.91 8.02
N ARG A 81 2.71 2.78 7.82
CA ARG A 81 4.03 2.38 7.30
C ARG A 81 4.72 1.37 8.20
N ALA A 82 4.75 1.62 9.51
CA ALA A 82 5.40 0.72 10.46
C ALA A 82 4.72 -0.65 10.48
N LEU A 83 3.39 -0.68 10.50
CA LEU A 83 2.61 -1.92 10.52
C LEU A 83 2.74 -2.71 9.22
N THR A 84 2.68 -2.05 8.05
CA THR A 84 2.80 -2.71 6.75
C THR A 84 4.19 -3.29 6.53
N VAL A 85 5.24 -2.52 6.80
CA VAL A 85 6.63 -3.01 6.71
C VAL A 85 6.86 -4.14 7.73
N GLY A 86 6.37 -3.98 8.96
CA GLY A 86 6.44 -5.03 9.97
C GLY A 86 5.75 -6.32 9.55
N ALA A 87 4.55 -6.23 8.97
CA ALA A 87 3.80 -7.37 8.46
C ALA A 87 4.52 -8.07 7.29
N VAL A 88 5.14 -7.33 6.36
CA VAL A 88 5.94 -7.91 5.26
C VAL A 88 7.13 -8.70 5.80
N LEU A 89 7.84 -8.17 6.80
CA LEU A 89 8.99 -8.83 7.42
C LEU A 89 8.57 -10.07 8.22
N LEU A 90 7.51 -9.98 9.01
CA LEU A 90 6.97 -11.11 9.77
C LEU A 90 6.50 -12.24 8.84
N ALA A 91 5.80 -11.90 7.75
CA ALA A 91 5.38 -12.88 6.76
C ALA A 91 6.57 -13.51 6.02
N LEU A 92 7.64 -12.75 5.76
CA LEU A 92 8.88 -13.31 5.21
C LEU A 92 9.51 -14.33 6.15
N VAL A 93 9.60 -14.02 7.45
CA VAL A 93 10.10 -14.96 8.46
C VAL A 93 9.22 -16.21 8.53
N ALA A 94 7.89 -16.05 8.52
CA ALA A 94 6.96 -17.17 8.49
C ALA A 94 7.17 -18.06 7.26
N LEU A 95 7.36 -17.47 6.07
CA LEU A 95 7.66 -18.22 4.85
C LEU A 95 8.96 -19.02 4.96
N PHE A 96 10.03 -18.42 5.50
CA PHE A 96 11.28 -19.15 5.76
C PHE A 96 11.06 -20.33 6.71
N VAL A 97 10.31 -20.14 7.79
CA VAL A 97 10.01 -21.23 8.75
C VAL A 97 9.16 -22.33 8.11
N THR A 98 8.23 -21.99 7.20
CA THR A 98 7.42 -23.01 6.52
C THR A 98 8.16 -23.78 5.42
N LEU A 99 9.25 -23.22 4.89
CA LEU A 99 10.03 -23.81 3.80
C LEU A 99 11.31 -24.54 4.27
N ALA A 100 11.82 -24.17 5.46
CA ALA A 100 12.98 -24.80 6.10
C ALA A 100 12.57 -26.11 6.80
#